data_AF-A0A3S0VR95-F1
#
_entry.id   AF-A0A3S0VR95-F1
#
_cell.length_a   1.000
_cell.length_b   1.000
_cell.length_c   1.000
_cell.angle_alpha   90.00
_cell.angle_beta   90.00
_cell.angle_gamma   90.00
#
_symmetry.space_group_name_H-M   'P 1'
#
loop_
_entity.id
_entity.type
_entity.pdbx_description
1 polymer ?
#
loop_
_entity_poly.entity_id
_entity_poly.type
_entity_poly.pdbx_seq_one_letter_code
_entity_poly.pdbx_strand_id
1 'polypeptide(L)'
;MPDKFDAAIQEIAVKHGVVLSKDDPILILQTMNNRLIEDVRQAQAAMLTQFREEMESISSQWRDDAKEKAEKIINAALAGSKEAMARLLLESTNISVQSMERIISDSLAEAHDLSQQTKRLGWFMLVSSVVILAASSFFMLFLLV
;
A
#
# COMPACT_ATOMS: atom_id res chain seq x y z
N MET A 1 3.67 -55.65 -33.94
CA MET A 1 4.50 -54.82 -34.84
C MET A 1 5.17 -55.57 -36.04
N PRO A 2 4.94 -56.87 -36.34
CA PRO A 2 5.57 -57.48 -37.53
C PRO A 2 5.03 -56.91 -38.86
N ASP A 3 3.75 -56.49 -38.88
CA ASP A 3 3.09 -56.01 -40.10
C ASP A 3 3.74 -54.79 -40.76
N LYS A 4 4.34 -53.88 -40.00
CA LYS A 4 5.00 -52.69 -40.57
C LYS A 4 6.28 -53.03 -41.30
N PHE A 5 7.02 -54.04 -40.83
CA PHE A 5 8.25 -54.49 -41.48
C PHE A 5 7.96 -55.33 -42.72
N ASP A 6 7.01 -56.26 -42.62
CA ASP A 6 6.62 -57.11 -43.75
C ASP A 6 5.99 -56.25 -44.89
N ALA A 7 5.21 -55.21 -44.54
CA ALA A 7 4.68 -54.24 -45.51
C ALA A 7 5.79 -53.41 -46.18
N ALA A 8 6.80 -52.96 -45.42
CA ALA A 8 7.93 -52.21 -45.98
C ALA A 8 8.79 -53.07 -46.92
N ILE A 9 9.03 -54.33 -46.56
CA ILE A 9 9.76 -55.30 -47.40
C ILE A 9 9.00 -55.53 -48.71
N GLN A 10 7.68 -55.72 -48.64
CA GLN A 10 6.83 -55.90 -49.82
C GLN A 10 6.80 -54.65 -50.71
N GLU A 11 6.74 -53.45 -50.13
CA GLU A 11 6.75 -52.19 -50.88
C GLU A 11 8.09 -51.97 -51.61
N ILE A 12 9.21 -52.27 -50.96
CA ILE A 12 10.55 -52.18 -51.57
C ILE A 12 10.68 -53.17 -52.74
N ALA A 13 10.17 -54.40 -52.56
CA ALA A 13 10.17 -55.40 -53.62
C ALA A 13 9.33 -54.96 -54.84
N VAL A 14 8.17 -54.36 -54.63
CA VAL A 14 7.28 -53.88 -55.71
C VAL A 14 7.85 -52.65 -56.44
N LYS A 15 8.38 -51.66 -55.70
CA LYS A 15 8.86 -50.41 -56.30
C LYS A 15 10.27 -50.50 -56.88
N HIS A 16 11.12 -51.35 -56.33
CA HIS A 16 12.55 -51.36 -56.65
C HIS A 16 13.04 -52.71 -57.17
N GLY A 17 12.18 -53.75 -57.18
CA GLY A 17 12.52 -55.07 -57.69
C GLY A 17 13.52 -55.85 -56.84
N VAL A 18 13.81 -55.38 -55.62
CA VAL A 18 14.79 -55.97 -54.70
C VAL A 18 14.05 -56.72 -53.58
N VAL A 19 14.29 -58.03 -53.47
CA VAL A 19 13.73 -58.85 -52.40
C VAL A 19 14.69 -58.86 -51.22
N LEU A 20 14.29 -58.25 -50.11
CA LEU A 20 15.05 -58.23 -48.86
C LEU A 20 14.69 -59.46 -48.02
N SER A 21 15.70 -60.17 -47.51
CA SER A 21 15.52 -61.24 -46.53
C SER A 21 15.44 -60.67 -45.11
N LYS A 22 14.82 -61.39 -44.16
CA LYS A 22 14.74 -60.95 -42.75
C LYS A 22 16.10 -60.76 -42.08
N ASP A 23 17.14 -61.43 -42.58
CA ASP A 23 18.52 -61.32 -42.10
C ASP A 23 19.34 -60.27 -42.87
N ASP A 24 18.70 -59.47 -43.73
CA ASP A 24 19.39 -58.43 -44.50
C ASP A 24 19.97 -57.36 -43.56
N PRO A 25 21.27 -57.02 -43.67
CA PRO A 25 21.90 -55.98 -42.86
C PRO A 25 21.18 -54.63 -42.88
N ILE A 26 20.49 -54.28 -43.97
CA ILE A 26 19.74 -53.03 -44.09
C ILE A 26 18.53 -53.01 -43.13
N LEU A 27 17.86 -54.16 -42.94
CA LEU A 27 16.74 -54.27 -42.00
C LEU A 27 17.21 -54.26 -40.54
N ILE A 28 18.40 -54.79 -40.27
CA ILE A 28 19.05 -54.68 -38.96
C ILE A 28 19.34 -53.21 -38.62
N LEU A 29 19.89 -52.45 -39.57
CA LEU A 29 20.13 -51.01 -39.42
C LEU A 29 18.84 -50.23 -39.18
N GLN A 30 17.76 -50.55 -39.91
CA GLN A 30 16.46 -49.92 -39.71
C GLN A 30 15.90 -50.21 -38.31
N THR A 31 16.06 -51.44 -37.83
CA THR A 31 15.64 -51.84 -36.48
C THR A 31 16.44 -51.10 -35.40
N MET A 32 17.76 -50.98 -35.56
CA MET A 32 18.61 -50.21 -34.66
C MET A 32 18.25 -48.72 -34.68
N ASN A 33 17.98 -48.15 -35.84
CA ASN A 33 17.61 -46.74 -35.97
C ASN A 33 16.26 -46.45 -35.28
N ASN A 34 15.26 -47.31 -35.47
CA ASN A 34 13.98 -47.18 -34.77
C ASN A 34 14.14 -47.26 -33.25
N ARG A 35 15.01 -48.14 -32.76
CA ARG A 35 15.31 -48.24 -31.33
C ARG A 35 16.02 -46.99 -30.82
N LEU A 36 17.00 -46.48 -31.56
CA LEU A 36 17.69 -45.23 -31.23
C LEU A 36 16.72 -44.05 -31.18
N ILE A 37 15.79 -43.93 -32.13
CA ILE A 37 14.79 -42.87 -32.15
C ILE A 37 13.88 -42.97 -30.91
N GLU A 38 13.45 -44.18 -30.53
CA GLU A 38 12.63 -44.37 -29.34
C GLU A 38 13.40 -44.04 -28.05
N ASP A 39 14.66 -44.46 -27.94
CA ASP A 39 15.51 -44.16 -26.80
C ASP A 39 15.75 -42.64 -26.67
N VAL A 40 16.00 -41.95 -27.80
CA VAL A 40 16.12 -40.49 -27.84
C VAL A 40 14.80 -39.81 -27.43
N ARG A 41 13.66 -40.31 -27.90
CA ARG A 41 12.33 -39.79 -27.55
C ARG A 41 12.07 -39.92 -26.04
N GLN A 42 12.43 -41.05 -25.45
CA GLN A 42 12.31 -41.27 -24.00
C GLN A 42 13.24 -40.36 -23.19
N ALA A 43 14.51 -40.23 -23.61
CA ALA A 43 15.46 -39.32 -22.97
C ALA A 43 14.99 -37.87 -23.04
N GLN A 44 14.46 -37.44 -24.18
CA GLN A 44 13.91 -36.10 -24.36
C GLN A 44 12.67 -35.87 -23.48
N ALA A 45 11.78 -36.87 -23.39
CA ALA A 45 10.61 -36.79 -22.50
C ALA A 45 11.02 -36.66 -21.03
N ALA A 46 12.01 -37.42 -20.57
CA ALA A 46 12.53 -37.32 -19.22
C ALA A 46 13.14 -35.93 -18.94
N MET A 47 13.93 -35.40 -19.88
CA MET A 47 14.51 -34.05 -19.78
C MET A 47 13.43 -32.96 -19.70
N LEU A 48 12.37 -33.07 -20.50
CA LEU A 48 11.26 -32.11 -20.47
C LEU A 48 10.47 -32.18 -19.15
N THR A 49 10.29 -33.37 -18.59
CA THR A 49 9.68 -33.54 -17.27
C THR A 49 10.52 -32.86 -16.18
N GLN A 50 11.83 -33.10 -16.16
CA GLN A 50 12.74 -32.45 -15.22
C GLN A 50 12.71 -30.92 -15.37
N PHE A 51 12.77 -30.41 -16.60
CA PHE A 51 12.71 -28.98 -16.85
C PHE A 51 11.40 -28.35 -16.35
N ARG A 52 10.28 -29.07 -16.51
CA ARG A 52 8.98 -28.63 -15.97
C ARG A 52 8.99 -28.57 -14.44
N GLU A 53 9.54 -29.58 -13.78
CA GLU A 53 9.66 -29.62 -12.32
C GLU A 53 10.56 -28.49 -11.79
N GLU A 54 11.69 -28.24 -12.44
CA GLU A 54 12.58 -27.12 -12.10
C GLU A 54 11.88 -25.77 -12.28
N MET A 55 11.15 -25.59 -13.38
CA MET A 55 10.36 -24.37 -13.61
C MET A 55 9.26 -24.17 -12.56
N GLU A 56 8.57 -25.23 -12.15
CA GLU A 56 7.57 -25.16 -11.09
C GLU A 56 8.20 -24.79 -9.74
N SER A 57 9.36 -25.37 -9.43
CA SER A 57 10.13 -25.04 -8.22
C SER A 57 10.58 -23.57 -8.21
N ILE A 58 11.17 -23.09 -9.30
CA ILE A 58 11.61 -21.69 -9.44
C ILE A 58 10.41 -20.75 -9.34
N SER A 59 9.30 -21.07 -10.02
CA SER A 59 8.08 -20.27 -9.99
C SER A 59 7.51 -20.16 -8.57
N SER A 60 7.48 -21.27 -7.82
CA SER A 60 7.03 -21.25 -6.42
C SER A 60 7.94 -20.40 -5.55
N GLN A 61 9.27 -20.55 -5.68
CA GLN A 61 10.23 -19.72 -4.93
C GLN A 61 10.06 -18.24 -5.27
N TRP A 62 9.93 -17.90 -6.55
CA TRP A 62 9.69 -16.52 -6.98
C TRP A 62 8.39 -15.93 -6.43
N ARG A 63 7.32 -16.73 -6.37
CA ARG A 63 6.06 -16.30 -5.76
C ARG A 63 6.24 -15.97 -4.28
N ASP A 64 6.95 -16.83 -3.56
CA ASP A 64 7.13 -16.67 -2.12
C ASP A 64 8.06 -15.48 -1.82
N ASP A 65 9.16 -15.32 -2.59
CA ASP A 65 10.07 -14.17 -2.52
C ASP A 65 9.35 -12.85 -2.86
N ALA A 66 8.51 -12.85 -3.90
CA ALA A 66 7.73 -11.67 -4.29
C ALA A 66 6.75 -11.28 -3.19
N LYS A 67 6.11 -12.27 -2.56
CA LYS A 67 5.20 -12.05 -1.42
C LYS A 67 5.95 -11.46 -0.23
N GLU A 68 7.09 -12.02 0.16
CA GLU A 68 7.89 -11.50 1.28
C GLU A 68 8.34 -10.05 1.03
N LYS A 69 8.84 -9.76 -0.18
CA LYS A 69 9.24 -8.39 -0.55
C LYS A 69 8.05 -7.43 -0.51
N ALA A 70 6.89 -7.84 -1.01
CA ALA A 70 5.68 -7.02 -0.98
C ALA A 70 5.25 -6.72 0.45
N GLU A 71 5.21 -7.74 1.32
CA GLU A 71 4.90 -7.59 2.74
C GLU A 71 5.88 -6.64 3.45
N LYS A 72 7.18 -6.77 3.17
CA LYS A 72 8.21 -5.90 3.74
C LYS A 72 8.02 -4.44 3.31
N ILE A 73 7.76 -4.19 2.03
CA ILE A 73 7.52 -2.84 1.50
C ILE A 73 6.26 -2.24 2.12
N ILE A 74 5.16 -3.01 2.16
CA ILE A 74 3.88 -2.55 2.73
C ILE A 74 4.05 -2.25 4.22
N ASN A 75 4.75 -3.10 4.97
CA ASN A 75 4.99 -2.88 6.39
C ASN A 75 5.88 -1.65 6.64
N ALA A 76 6.92 -1.43 5.83
CA ALA A 76 7.75 -0.24 5.91
C ALA A 76 6.95 1.02 5.58
N ALA A 77 6.13 0.99 4.52
CA ALA A 77 5.25 2.10 4.15
C ALA A 77 4.21 2.39 5.25
N LEU A 78 3.63 1.34 5.85
CA LEU A 78 2.66 1.46 6.94
C LEU A 78 3.31 2.06 8.20
N ALA A 79 4.54 1.63 8.54
CA ALA A 79 5.29 2.19 9.65
C ALA A 79 5.58 3.69 9.42
N GLY A 80 6.05 4.05 8.21
CA GLY A 80 6.27 5.45 7.84
C GLY A 80 4.99 6.29 7.87
N SER A 81 3.87 5.74 7.40
CA SER A 81 2.56 6.41 7.46
C SER A 81 2.09 6.64 8.89
N LYS A 82 2.25 5.66 9.79
CA LYS A 82 1.92 5.82 11.22
C LYS A 82 2.77 6.90 11.87
N GLU A 83 4.06 6.94 11.58
CA GLU A 83 4.97 7.97 12.11
C GLU A 83 4.58 9.37 11.60
N ALA A 84 4.29 9.51 10.31
CA ALA A 84 3.84 10.77 9.72
C ALA A 84 2.51 11.23 10.34
N MET A 85 1.54 10.32 10.52
CA MET A 85 0.28 10.62 11.19
C MET A 85 0.46 11.05 12.64
N ALA A 86 1.34 10.38 13.40
CA ALA A 86 1.64 10.75 14.78
C ALA A 86 2.24 12.17 14.87
N ARG A 87 3.16 12.51 13.95
CA ARG A 87 3.74 13.85 13.87
C ARG A 87 2.69 14.91 13.53
N LEU A 88 1.88 14.67 12.50
CA LEU A 88 0.81 15.59 12.09
C LEU A 88 -0.23 15.79 13.19
N LEU A 89 -0.60 14.73 13.90
CA LEU A 89 -1.52 14.82 15.04
C LEU A 89 -0.93 15.66 16.18
N LEU A 90 0.35 15.45 16.52
CA LEU A 90 1.00 16.22 17.57
C LEU A 90 1.12 17.69 17.20
N GLU A 91 1.49 17.98 15.95
CA GLU A 91 1.59 19.34 15.42
C GLU A 91 0.22 20.04 15.39
N SER A 92 -0.80 19.37 14.84
CA SER A 92 -2.18 19.88 14.81
C SER A 92 -2.74 20.11 16.22
N THR A 93 -2.47 19.19 17.15
CA THR A 93 -2.87 19.35 18.56
C THR A 93 -2.20 20.56 19.20
N ASN A 94 -0.89 20.75 19.00
CA ASN A 94 -0.19 21.91 19.53
C ASN A 94 -0.71 23.23 18.96
N ILE A 95 -0.94 23.29 17.64
CA ILE A 95 -1.54 24.46 16.99
C ILE A 95 -2.94 24.74 17.56
N SER A 96 -3.74 23.71 17.76
CA SER A 96 -5.08 23.85 18.34
C SER A 96 -5.04 24.35 19.78
N VAL A 97 -4.15 23.81 20.62
CA VAL A 97 -3.96 24.26 22.01
C VAL A 97 -3.51 25.72 22.04
N GLN A 98 -2.53 26.11 21.22
CA GLN A 98 -2.08 27.51 21.13
C GLN A 98 -3.19 28.45 20.67
N SER A 99 -4.01 28.02 19.70
CA SER A 99 -5.17 28.80 19.25
C SER A 99 -6.19 28.96 20.38
N MET A 100 -6.44 27.91 21.16
CA MET A 100 -7.35 27.94 22.29
C MET A 100 -6.84 28.84 23.41
N GLU A 101 -5.56 28.74 23.78
CA GLU A 101 -4.92 29.62 24.77
C GLU A 101 -5.00 31.09 24.34
N ARG A 102 -4.78 31.37 23.06
CA ARG A 102 -4.92 32.72 22.50
C ARG A 102 -6.35 33.23 22.62
N ILE A 103 -7.35 32.43 22.22
CA ILE A 103 -8.76 32.82 22.32
C ILE A 103 -9.16 33.08 23.77
N ILE A 104 -8.73 32.22 24.71
CA ILE A 104 -8.99 32.39 26.14
C ILE A 104 -8.33 33.67 26.66
N SER A 105 -7.08 33.92 26.29
CA SER A 105 -6.34 35.11 26.72
C SER A 105 -6.94 36.40 26.18
N ASP A 106 -7.29 36.41 24.89
CA ASP A 106 -7.95 37.55 24.23
C ASP A 106 -9.32 37.82 24.90
N SER A 107 -10.10 36.78 25.17
CA SER A 107 -11.40 36.89 25.86
C SER A 107 -11.26 37.38 27.31
N LEU A 108 -10.22 36.93 28.03
CA LEU A 108 -9.96 37.37 29.40
C LEU A 108 -9.51 38.83 29.43
N ALA A 109 -8.68 39.26 28.47
CA ALA A 109 -8.27 40.64 28.33
C ALA A 109 -9.46 41.56 28.03
N GLU A 110 -10.36 41.15 27.12
CA GLU A 110 -11.58 41.89 26.81
C GLU A 110 -12.51 42.00 28.03
N ALA A 111 -12.72 40.90 28.77
CA ALA A 111 -13.52 40.91 29.99
C ALA A 111 -12.92 41.82 31.08
N HIS A 112 -11.59 41.83 31.21
CA HIS A 112 -10.89 42.72 32.14
C HIS A 112 -11.07 44.19 31.74
N ASP A 113 -10.91 44.52 30.46
CA ASP A 113 -11.09 45.88 29.96
C ASP A 113 -12.52 46.38 30.18
N LEU A 114 -13.53 45.56 29.85
CA LEU A 114 -14.94 45.85 30.13
C LEU A 114 -15.20 46.08 31.64
N SER A 115 -14.59 45.27 32.51
CA SER A 115 -14.68 45.45 33.96
C SER A 115 -14.06 46.79 34.40
N GLN A 116 -12.91 47.15 33.85
CA GLN A 116 -12.24 48.42 34.17
C GLN A 116 -13.04 49.62 33.67
N GLN A 117 -13.59 49.56 32.45
CA GLN A 117 -14.48 50.59 31.91
C GLN A 117 -15.73 50.77 32.79
N THR A 118 -16.34 49.66 33.23
CA THR A 118 -17.50 49.68 34.14
C THR A 118 -17.17 50.34 35.47
N LYS A 119 -16.01 50.02 36.08
CA LYS A 119 -15.56 50.67 37.32
C LYS A 119 -15.34 52.17 37.13
N ARG A 120 -14.75 52.58 36.00
CA ARG A 120 -14.51 53.99 35.69
C ARG A 120 -15.83 54.75 35.49
N LEU A 121 -16.78 54.18 34.76
CA LEU A 121 -18.13 54.72 34.62
C LEU A 121 -18.86 54.83 35.96
N GLY A 122 -18.74 53.80 36.82
CA GLY A 122 -19.29 53.82 38.17
C GLY A 122 -18.72 54.97 39.02
N TRP A 123 -17.41 55.21 38.94
CA TRP A 123 -16.79 56.34 39.64
C TRP A 123 -17.29 57.70 39.12
N PHE A 124 -17.44 57.87 37.80
CA PHE A 124 -18.04 59.07 37.22
C PHE A 124 -19.48 59.30 37.67
N MET A 125 -20.28 58.23 37.76
CA MET A 125 -21.67 58.31 38.27
C MET A 125 -21.70 58.71 39.74
N LEU A 126 -20.81 58.17 40.57
CA LEU A 126 -20.70 58.55 41.98
C LEU A 126 -20.34 60.03 42.15
N VAL A 127 -19.34 60.52 41.43
CA VAL A 127 -18.95 61.94 41.48
C VAL A 127 -20.12 62.83 41.02
N SER A 128 -20.79 62.46 39.92
CA SER A 128 -21.97 63.18 39.43
C SER A 128 -23.08 63.24 40.48
N SER A 129 -23.38 62.11 41.14
CA SER A 129 -24.40 62.06 42.19
C SER A 129 -24.06 62.97 43.38
N VAL A 130 -22.81 63.00 43.82
CA VAL A 130 -22.35 63.90 44.91
C VAL A 130 -22.51 65.37 44.50
N VAL A 131 -22.15 65.73 43.27
CA VAL A 131 -22.32 67.11 42.76
C VAL A 131 -23.79 67.52 42.71
N ILE A 132 -24.68 66.62 42.25
CA ILE A 132 -26.13 66.88 42.21
C ILE A 132 -26.69 67.04 43.62
N LEU A 133 -26.30 66.20 44.57
CA LEU A 133 -26.72 66.30 45.98
C LEU A 133 -26.23 67.58 46.65
N ALA A 134 -24.99 67.99 46.38
CA ALA A 134 -24.48 69.26 46.87
C ALA A 134 -25.26 70.44 46.29
N ALA A 135 -25.46 70.47 44.97
CA ALA A 135 -26.21 71.52 44.28
C ALA A 135 -27.67 71.62 44.76
N SER A 136 -28.35 70.49 44.97
CA SER A 136 -29.71 70.48 45.50
C SER A 136 -29.79 70.95 46.96
N SER A 137 -28.79 70.59 47.78
CA SER A 137 -28.67 71.07 49.17
C SER A 137 -28.46 72.59 49.23
N PHE A 138 -27.57 73.14 48.37
CA PHE A 138 -27.38 74.58 48.24
C PHE A 138 -28.64 75.29 47.76
N PHE A 139 -29.37 74.70 46.79
CA PHE A 139 -30.62 75.25 46.29
C PHE A 139 -31.71 75.30 47.37
N MET A 140 -31.87 74.22 48.15
CA MET A 140 -32.76 74.18 49.32
C MET A 140 -32.41 75.28 50.35
N LEU A 141 -31.12 75.46 50.65
CA LEU A 141 -30.67 76.45 51.63
C LEU A 141 -30.90 77.89 51.14
N PHE A 142 -30.74 78.15 49.84
CA PHE A 142 -31.07 79.44 49.22
C PHE A 142 -32.58 79.73 49.24
N LEU A 143 -33.45 78.72 49.14
CA LEU A 143 -34.90 78.89 49.18
C LEU A 143 -35.44 79.12 50.61
N LEU A 144 -34.67 78.73 51.63
CA LEU A 144 -35.05 78.85 53.04
C LEU A 144 -34.55 80.14 53.71
N VAL A 145 -33.69 80.91 53.04
CA VAL A 145 -33.17 82.24 53.44
C VAL A 145 -33.95 83.34 52.72
#